data_AF-A8X0D9-F1
#
_entry.id   AF-A8X0D9-F1
#
_cell.length_a   1.000
_cell.length_b   1.000
_cell.length_c   1.000
_cell.angle_alpha   90.00
_cell.angle_beta   90.00
_cell.angle_gamma   90.00
#
_symmetry.space_group_name_H-M   'P 1'
#
loop_
_entity.id
_entity.type
_entity.pdbx_description
1 polymer ?
#
loop_
_entity_poly.entity_id
_entity_poly.type
_entity_poly.pdbx_seq_one_letter_code
_entity_poly.pdbx_strand_id
1 'polypeptide(L)'
;MAEVPVQTPVVTFQPDGSKIHNVSGHKFKAVLLPQPCFCSQCHKFIYGIGKQGYQCQLCDKVVHKKCHADVAALCTCAPQVTSSGSPESPLLEAQPNIHNFSASFYTLPTFCGHCGYLLYGCVKQGVRCAGCHVNVHHRCQEKATQNCSS
;
A
#
# COMPACT_ATOMS: atom_id res chain seq x y z
N MET A 1 2.11 27.93 2.19
CA MET A 1 2.24 26.54 2.65
C MET A 1 0.81 26.00 2.71
N ALA A 2 0.40 25.15 1.78
CA ALA A 2 -0.98 24.63 1.78
C ALA A 2 -1.10 23.57 2.88
N GLU A 3 -2.01 23.76 3.83
CA GLU A 3 -2.30 22.76 4.85
C GLU A 3 -2.92 21.53 4.17
N VAL A 4 -2.24 20.38 4.29
CA VAL A 4 -2.82 19.10 3.87
C VAL A 4 -3.94 18.77 4.86
N PRO A 5 -5.20 18.62 4.42
CA PRO A 5 -6.30 18.36 5.34
C PRO A 5 -6.05 17.06 6.10
N VAL A 6 -6.03 17.15 7.43
CA VAL A 6 -5.95 16.00 8.34
C VAL A 6 -7.18 15.13 8.09
N GLN A 7 -6.99 13.98 7.45
CA GLN A 7 -8.06 13.02 7.22
C GLN A 7 -8.35 12.29 8.54
N THR A 8 -9.45 12.63 9.20
CA THR A 8 -9.92 11.90 10.38
C THR A 8 -10.37 10.50 9.95
N PRO A 9 -9.86 9.41 10.57
CA PRO A 9 -10.25 8.05 10.20
C PRO A 9 -11.73 7.80 10.48
N VAL A 10 -12.52 7.53 9.44
CA VAL A 10 -13.93 7.14 9.61
C VAL A 10 -13.98 5.67 9.98
N VAL A 11 -14.50 5.39 11.18
CA VAL A 11 -14.64 4.02 11.70
C VAL A 11 -15.98 3.44 11.28
N THR A 12 -15.94 2.29 10.62
CA THR A 12 -17.12 1.49 10.24
C THR A 12 -17.00 0.08 10.81
N PHE A 13 -18.13 -0.62 11.00
CA PHE A 13 -18.14 -2.02 11.45
C PHE A 13 -18.58 -2.94 10.32
N GLN A 14 -17.92 -4.09 10.17
CA GLN A 14 -18.35 -5.16 9.27
C GLN A 14 -19.43 -6.04 9.94
N PRO A 15 -20.18 -6.84 9.14
CA PRO A 15 -21.18 -7.78 9.66
C PRO A 15 -20.62 -8.80 10.66
N ASP A 16 -19.31 -9.11 10.56
CA ASP A 16 -18.57 -9.99 11.47
C ASP A 16 -18.18 -9.31 12.81
N GLY A 17 -18.65 -8.08 13.06
CA GLY A 17 -18.31 -7.28 14.23
C GLY A 17 -16.91 -6.64 14.19
N SER A 18 -16.15 -6.81 13.11
CA SER A 18 -14.80 -6.25 13.03
C SER A 18 -14.79 -4.75 12.74
N LYS A 19 -13.94 -4.02 13.50
CA LYS A 19 -13.73 -2.58 13.35
C LYS A 19 -12.84 -2.28 12.13
N ILE A 20 -13.31 -1.39 11.25
CA ILE A 20 -12.64 -0.97 10.01
C ILE A 20 -12.38 0.52 10.04
N HIS A 21 -11.15 0.90 9.73
CA HIS A 21 -10.70 2.29 9.69
C HIS A 21 -10.55 2.70 8.23
N ASN A 22 -11.34 3.69 7.78
CA ASN A 22 -11.28 4.22 6.43
C ASN A 22 -10.36 5.44 6.40
N VAL A 23 -9.24 5.36 5.65
CA VAL A 23 -8.21 6.41 5.57
C VAL A 23 -7.68 6.46 4.14
N SER A 24 -7.72 7.61 3.45
CA SER A 24 -7.20 7.77 2.08
C SER A 24 -7.71 6.71 1.07
N GLY A 25 -8.98 6.29 1.22
CA GLY A 25 -9.59 5.22 0.41
C GLY A 25 -9.22 3.79 0.84
N HIS A 26 -8.32 3.60 1.80
CA HIS A 26 -8.01 2.29 2.37
C HIS A 26 -9.07 1.86 3.39
N LYS A 27 -9.34 0.55 3.45
CA LYS A 27 -10.18 -0.10 4.47
C LYS A 27 -9.32 -0.97 5.38
N PHE A 28 -8.80 -0.38 6.45
CA PHE A 28 -7.86 -1.05 7.35
C PHE A 28 -8.56 -1.89 8.41
N LYS A 29 -8.26 -3.19 8.44
CA LYS A 29 -8.68 -4.15 9.48
C LYS A 29 -7.48 -4.57 10.32
N ALA A 30 -7.65 -4.67 11.64
CA ALA A 30 -6.61 -5.20 12.51
C ALA A 30 -6.47 -6.72 12.29
N VAL A 31 -5.24 -7.15 11.97
CA VAL A 31 -4.92 -8.54 11.59
C VAL A 31 -3.72 -9.08 12.37
N LEU A 32 -3.67 -10.41 12.49
CA LEU A 32 -2.45 -11.13 12.84
C LEU A 32 -1.61 -11.25 11.56
N LEU A 33 -0.34 -10.90 11.62
CA LEU A 33 0.64 -11.05 10.55
C LEU A 33 1.46 -12.31 10.85
N PRO A 34 1.12 -13.46 10.26
CA PRO A 34 1.82 -14.72 10.55
C PRO A 34 3.25 -14.73 10.02
N GLN A 35 3.57 -13.80 9.11
CA GLN A 35 4.89 -13.65 8.52
C GLN A 35 5.52 -12.31 8.94
N PRO A 36 6.86 -12.26 9.06
CA PRO A 36 7.61 -11.02 9.20
C PRO A 36 7.18 -10.00 8.15
N CYS A 37 6.83 -8.79 8.58
CA CYS A 37 6.26 -7.77 7.72
C CYS A 37 6.76 -6.37 8.12
N PHE A 38 7.13 -5.56 7.14
CA PHE A 38 7.50 -4.16 7.33
C PHE A 38 6.32 -3.23 7.09
N CYS A 39 6.24 -2.14 7.85
CA CYS A 39 5.22 -1.14 7.66
C CYS A 39 5.44 -0.37 6.35
N SER A 40 4.43 -0.36 5.49
CA SER A 40 4.48 0.30 4.17
C SER A 40 4.38 1.83 4.22
N GLN A 41 4.62 2.43 5.40
CA GLN A 41 4.54 3.88 5.66
C GLN A 41 5.83 4.38 6.30
N CYS A 42 6.32 3.71 7.36
CA CYS A 42 7.58 4.09 8.02
C CYS A 42 8.75 3.14 7.73
N HIS A 43 8.51 2.07 6.95
CA HIS A 43 9.50 1.04 6.58
C HIS A 43 10.19 0.34 7.76
N LYS A 44 9.60 0.39 8.96
CA LYS A 44 10.09 -0.33 10.14
C LYS A 44 9.33 -1.64 10.34
N PHE A 45 9.99 -2.59 10.98
CA PHE A 45 9.43 -3.92 11.25
C PHE A 45 8.16 -3.83 12.12
N ILE A 46 7.14 -4.63 11.81
CA ILE A 46 5.92 -4.73 12.61
C ILE A 46 6.07 -5.89 13.59
N TYR A 47 6.07 -5.58 14.88
CA TYR A 47 6.24 -6.55 15.97
C TYR A 47 5.18 -6.34 17.05
N GLY A 48 5.03 -7.34 17.93
CA GLY A 48 4.07 -7.34 19.04
C GLY A 48 3.33 -8.68 19.17
N ILE A 49 2.53 -8.81 20.23
CA ILE A 49 1.74 -10.00 20.53
C ILE A 49 0.31 -9.82 20.00
N GLY A 50 -0.29 -10.87 19.44
CA GLY A 50 -1.63 -10.84 18.86
C GLY A 50 -1.66 -10.07 17.54
N LYS A 51 -2.76 -9.37 17.24
CA LYS A 51 -2.88 -8.54 16.03
C LYS A 51 -1.85 -7.42 16.09
N GLN A 52 -0.78 -7.48 15.32
CA GLN A 52 0.34 -6.53 15.36
C GLN A 52 0.21 -5.35 14.38
N GLY A 53 -0.62 -5.50 13.34
CA GLY A 53 -0.77 -4.48 12.30
C GLY A 53 -2.19 -4.37 11.76
N TYR A 54 -2.34 -3.40 10.85
CA TYR A 54 -3.54 -3.24 10.05
C TYR A 54 -3.22 -3.59 8.59
N GLN A 55 -4.13 -4.32 7.95
CA GLN A 55 -4.05 -4.64 6.53
C GLN A 55 -5.26 -4.04 5.81
N CYS A 56 -5.01 -3.38 4.69
CA CYS A 56 -6.05 -2.89 3.81
C CYS A 56 -6.75 -4.07 3.14
N GLN A 57 -8.07 -4.15 3.22
CA GLN A 57 -8.85 -5.22 2.59
C GLN A 57 -8.90 -5.15 1.06
N LEU A 58 -8.52 -4.01 0.47
CA LEU A 58 -8.58 -3.80 -0.98
C LEU A 58 -7.23 -4.07 -1.65
N CYS A 59 -6.17 -3.44 -1.13
CA CYS A 59 -4.86 -3.42 -1.78
C CYS A 59 -3.79 -4.25 -1.06
N ASP A 60 -4.08 -4.87 0.08
CA ASP A 60 -3.12 -5.63 0.90
C ASP A 60 -1.96 -4.83 1.52
N LYS A 61 -1.99 -3.49 1.45
CA LYS A 61 -1.02 -2.65 2.16
C LYS A 61 -1.09 -2.93 3.67
N VAL A 62 0.06 -3.17 4.28
CA VAL A 62 0.19 -3.41 5.73
C VAL A 62 0.94 -2.28 6.41
N VAL A 63 0.40 -1.83 7.55
CA VAL A 63 0.95 -0.73 8.36
C VAL A 63 0.86 -1.04 9.87
N HIS A 64 1.69 -0.36 10.68
CA HIS A 64 1.55 -0.41 12.13
C HIS A 64 0.19 0.14 12.58
N LYS A 65 -0.25 -0.27 13.78
CA LYS A 65 -1.39 0.34 14.48
C LYS A 65 -1.28 1.84 14.67
N LYS A 66 -0.07 2.38 14.84
CA LYS A 66 0.11 3.84 14.95
C LYS A 66 0.14 4.56 13.61
N CYS A 67 0.60 3.88 12.55
CA CYS A 67 0.78 4.51 11.24
C CYS A 67 -0.47 4.50 10.36
N HIS A 68 -1.51 3.73 10.71
CA HIS A 68 -2.69 3.57 9.85
C HIS A 68 -3.50 4.87 9.65
N ALA A 69 -3.44 5.80 10.59
CA ALA A 69 -4.15 7.08 10.51
C ALA A 69 -3.41 8.10 9.63
N ASP A 70 -2.08 8.00 9.53
CA ASP A 70 -1.23 8.95 8.81
C ASP A 70 -0.88 8.50 7.38
N VAL A 71 -1.61 7.51 6.85
CA VAL A 71 -1.38 7.02 5.48
C VAL A 71 -1.87 8.07 4.48
N ALA A 72 -0.95 8.90 4.00
CA ALA A 72 -1.23 9.94 3.03
C ALA A 72 -1.43 9.39 1.60
N ALA A 73 -0.83 8.24 1.29
CA ALA A 73 -0.97 7.63 -0.02
C ALA A 73 -2.41 7.16 -0.25
N LEU A 74 -2.98 7.51 -1.41
CA LEU A 74 -4.30 7.04 -1.82
C LEU A 74 -4.28 5.55 -2.14
N CYS A 75 -5.38 4.87 -1.85
CA CYS A 75 -5.56 3.48 -2.23
C CYS A 75 -5.77 3.36 -3.74
N THR A 76 -4.81 2.75 -4.45
CA THR A 76 -4.90 2.48 -5.90
C THR A 76 -6.12 1.65 -6.30
N CYS A 77 -6.65 0.84 -5.39
CA CYS A 77 -7.79 -0.06 -5.64
C CYS A 77 -9.14 0.53 -5.21
N ALA A 78 -9.18 1.73 -4.63
CA ALA A 78 -10.44 2.34 -4.23
C ALA A 78 -11.10 3.03 -5.44
N PRO A 79 -12.44 2.90 -5.62
CA PRO A 79 -13.13 3.69 -6.61
C PRO A 79 -12.96 5.17 -6.26
N GLN A 80 -12.22 5.89 -7.10
CA GLN A 80 -12.14 7.34 -7.03
C GLN A 80 -13.54 7.85 -7.35
N VAL A 81 -14.19 8.51 -6.40
CA VAL A 81 -15.47 9.17 -6.66
C VAL A 81 -15.13 10.33 -7.59
N THR A 82 -15.28 10.13 -8.89
CA THR A 82 -15.26 11.21 -9.87
C THR A 82 -16.52 12.02 -9.61
N SER A 83 -16.43 13.02 -8.74
CA SER A 83 -17.39 14.12 -8.72
C SER A 83 -17.32 14.80 -10.08
N SER A 84 -18.20 14.40 -10.98
CA SER A 84 -18.37 14.99 -12.30
C SER A 84 -18.72 16.47 -12.16
N GLY A 85 -17.87 17.37 -12.69
CA GLY A 85 -18.21 18.77 -12.86
C GLY A 85 -17.06 19.76 -13.01
N SER A 86 -16.26 19.67 -14.09
CA SER A 86 -15.75 20.82 -14.88
C SER A 86 -14.78 20.31 -15.96
N PRO A 87 -14.97 20.70 -17.25
CA PRO A 87 -13.94 20.55 -18.25
C PRO A 87 -12.97 21.76 -18.18
N GLU A 88 -11.71 21.52 -18.56
CA GLU A 88 -10.71 22.53 -18.96
C GLU A 88 -9.89 23.22 -17.84
N SER A 89 -8.76 22.60 -17.47
CA SER A 89 -7.49 23.32 -17.36
C SER A 89 -6.31 22.38 -17.72
N PRO A 90 -5.58 22.62 -18.84
CA PRO A 90 -4.40 21.85 -19.18
C PRO A 90 -3.19 22.45 -18.47
N LEU A 91 -2.89 21.98 -17.26
CA LEU A 91 -1.62 22.28 -16.60
C LEU A 91 -1.08 21.01 -15.94
N LEU A 92 -0.25 20.33 -16.73
CA LEU A 92 0.57 19.15 -16.43
C LEU A 92 -0.23 17.88 -16.18
N GLU A 93 -0.60 17.19 -17.27
CA GLU A 93 -0.61 15.73 -17.29
C GLU A 93 0.81 15.24 -16.93
N ALA A 94 1.12 15.22 -15.63
CA ALA A 94 2.25 14.51 -15.10
C ALA A 94 1.99 13.04 -15.39
N GLN A 95 2.50 12.59 -16.54
CA GLN A 95 2.50 11.21 -16.97
C GLN A 95 2.79 10.33 -15.74
N PRO A 96 1.88 9.43 -15.33
CA PRO A 96 2.08 8.66 -14.12
C PRO A 96 3.42 7.94 -14.27
N ASN A 97 4.30 8.12 -13.28
CA ASN A 97 5.63 7.53 -13.34
C ASN A 97 5.44 6.04 -13.01
N ILE A 98 5.09 5.27 -14.04
CA ILE A 98 4.73 3.86 -13.92
C ILE A 98 6.02 3.05 -13.84
N HIS A 99 6.06 2.15 -12.86
CA HIS A 99 7.17 1.22 -12.73
C HIS A 99 7.27 0.28 -13.94
N ASN A 100 8.45 0.22 -14.55
CA ASN A 100 8.79 -0.82 -15.52
C ASN A 100 9.23 -2.10 -14.80
N PHE A 101 8.30 -3.01 -14.50
CA PHE A 101 8.56 -4.23 -13.74
C PHE A 101 9.01 -5.40 -14.62
N SER A 102 10.06 -6.11 -14.19
CA SER A 102 10.52 -7.37 -14.80
C SER A 102 10.63 -8.47 -13.75
N ALA A 103 10.32 -9.72 -14.12
CA ALA A 103 10.46 -10.87 -13.22
C ALA A 103 11.91 -10.99 -12.69
N SER A 104 12.04 -11.24 -11.39
CA SER A 104 13.33 -11.32 -10.72
C SER A 104 13.41 -12.55 -9.81
N PHE A 105 14.62 -13.07 -9.66
CA PHE A 105 14.95 -14.18 -8.76
C PHE A 105 15.71 -13.61 -7.57
N TYR A 106 15.23 -13.93 -6.36
CA TYR A 106 15.85 -13.46 -5.13
C TYR A 106 16.50 -14.64 -4.42
N THR A 107 17.81 -14.55 -4.19
CA THR A 107 18.60 -15.54 -3.42
C THR A 107 18.65 -15.22 -1.93
N LEU A 108 18.31 -13.97 -1.56
CA LEU A 108 18.26 -13.47 -0.20
C LEU A 108 16.82 -13.07 0.19
N PRO A 109 16.47 -13.12 1.50
CA PRO A 109 15.19 -12.64 1.98
C PRO A 109 14.93 -11.20 1.53
N THR A 110 13.93 -11.02 0.65
CA THR A 110 13.59 -9.72 0.06
C THR A 110 12.13 -9.41 0.38
N PHE A 111 11.81 -8.18 0.77
CA PHE A 111 10.45 -7.77 1.12
C PHE A 111 9.78 -7.01 -0.02
N CYS A 112 8.48 -7.20 -0.16
CA CYS A 112 7.66 -6.48 -1.12
C CYS A 112 7.46 -5.03 -0.66
N GLY A 113 7.84 -4.06 -1.50
CA GLY A 113 7.67 -2.63 -1.23
C GLY A 113 6.22 -2.15 -1.20
N HIS A 114 5.27 -2.96 -1.66
CA HIS A 114 3.85 -2.63 -1.65
C HIS A 114 3.13 -3.10 -0.39
N CYS A 115 3.22 -4.41 -0.08
CA CYS A 115 2.50 -5.02 1.05
C CYS A 115 3.36 -5.23 2.30
N GLY A 116 4.68 -5.08 2.20
CA GLY A 116 5.61 -5.24 3.31
C GLY A 116 5.97 -6.68 3.70
N TYR A 117 5.28 -7.68 3.12
CA TYR A 117 5.58 -9.10 3.37
C TYR A 117 6.78 -9.60 2.57
N LEU A 118 7.39 -10.68 3.06
CA LEU A 118 8.49 -11.36 2.39
C LEU A 118 8.07 -11.91 1.02
N LEU A 119 8.94 -11.75 0.03
CA LEU A 119 8.91 -12.46 -1.24
C LEU A 119 9.38 -13.90 -0.99
N TYR A 120 8.43 -14.79 -0.73
CA TYR A 120 8.70 -16.19 -0.40
C TYR A 120 8.70 -17.08 -1.65
N GLY A 121 9.38 -18.23 -1.56
CA GLY A 121 9.49 -19.23 -2.63
C GLY A 121 10.92 -19.38 -3.17
N CYS A 122 11.16 -20.45 -3.94
CA CYS A 122 12.50 -20.79 -4.43
C CYS A 122 12.84 -20.18 -5.81
N VAL A 123 11.85 -19.80 -6.62
CA VAL A 123 12.04 -19.28 -7.98
C VAL A 123 10.96 -18.24 -8.32
N LYS A 124 11.35 -17.18 -9.04
CA LYS A 124 10.48 -16.07 -9.52
C LYS A 124 9.51 -15.56 -8.43
N GLN A 125 10.03 -15.21 -7.26
CA GLN A 125 9.20 -14.80 -6.11
C GLN A 125 8.46 -13.47 -6.35
N GLY A 126 8.92 -12.66 -7.29
CA GLY A 126 8.26 -11.41 -7.66
C GLY A 126 8.89 -10.71 -8.87
N VAL A 127 8.61 -9.42 -8.96
CA VAL A 127 9.11 -8.52 -10.01
C VAL A 127 9.89 -7.37 -9.39
N ARG A 128 10.83 -6.80 -10.15
CA ARG A 128 11.65 -5.66 -9.76
C ARG A 128 11.49 -4.56 -10.79
N CYS A 129 11.35 -3.32 -10.34
CA CYS A 129 11.32 -2.17 -11.23
C CYS A 129 12.73 -1.87 -11.79
N ALA A 130 12.85 -1.66 -13.10
CA ALA A 130 14.12 -1.30 -13.73
C ALA A 130 14.61 0.11 -13.36
N GLY A 131 13.69 1.04 -13.06
CA GLY A 131 14.00 2.43 -12.68
C GLY A 131 14.36 2.54 -11.20
N CYS A 132 13.36 2.48 -10.30
CA CYS A 132 13.57 2.70 -8.87
C CYS A 132 14.02 1.45 -8.08
N HIS A 133 14.18 0.30 -8.75
CA HIS A 133 14.59 -0.97 -8.12
C HIS A 133 13.68 -1.54 -7.02
N VAL A 134 12.46 -1.03 -6.86
CA VAL A 134 11.50 -1.60 -5.91
C VAL A 134 11.14 -3.04 -6.29
N ASN A 135 11.12 -3.92 -5.29
CA ASN A 135 10.75 -5.32 -5.44
C ASN A 135 9.30 -5.50 -4.97
N VAL A 136 8.46 -6.17 -5.75
CA VAL A 136 7.06 -6.46 -5.37
C VAL A 136 6.65 -7.87 -5.75
N HIS A 137 5.66 -8.45 -5.06
CA HIS A 137 5.09 -9.74 -5.49
C HIS A 137 4.39 -9.57 -6.84
N HIS A 138 4.27 -10.65 -7.61
CA HIS A 138 3.48 -10.66 -8.85
C HIS A 138 2.06 -10.13 -8.63
N ARG A 139 1.37 -10.59 -7.58
CA ARG A 139 0.02 -10.12 -7.18
C ARG A 139 -0.04 -8.65 -6.74
N CYS A 140 1.10 -8.06 -6.39
CA CYS A 140 1.20 -6.69 -5.91
C CYS A 140 1.61 -5.73 -7.03
N GLN A 141 2.02 -6.22 -8.19
CA GLN A 141 2.48 -5.42 -9.32
C GLN A 141 1.45 -4.38 -9.74
N GLU A 142 0.20 -4.79 -9.93
CA GLU A 142 -0.90 -3.90 -10.36
C GLU A 142 -1.44 -3.01 -9.24
N LYS A 143 -1.19 -3.40 -7.99
CA LYS A 143 -1.67 -2.67 -6.79
C LYS A 143 -0.67 -1.64 -6.29
N ALA A 144 0.60 -1.75 -6.70
CA ALA A 144 1.68 -0.85 -6.33
C ALA A 144 1.36 0.59 -6.73
N THR A 145 1.86 1.55 -5.96
CA THR A 145 1.67 2.98 -6.25
C THR A 145 2.35 3.36 -7.57
N GLN A 146 1.70 4.19 -8.38
CA GLN A 146 2.23 4.63 -9.68
C GLN A 146 3.15 5.86 -9.55
N ASN A 147 4.12 5.79 -8.63
CA ASN A 147 5.01 6.90 -8.29
C ASN A 147 6.49 6.52 -8.36
N CYS A 148 6.87 5.84 -9.45
CA CYS A 148 8.25 5.48 -9.72
C CYS A 148 9.14 6.72 -9.65
N SER A 149 10.00 6.78 -8.64
CA SER A 149 11.01 7.82 -8.46
C SER A 149 12.36 7.16 -8.72
N SER A 150 12.93 7.42 -9.90
CA SER A 150 14.25 6.94 -10.33
C SER A 150 15.37 7.63 -9.57
#